data_AF-A0A7W1YMJ9-F1
#
_entry.id   AF-A0A7W1YMJ9-F1
#
_cell.length_a   1.000
_cell.length_b   1.000
_cell.length_c   1.000
_cell.angle_alpha   90.00
_cell.angle_beta   90.00
_cell.angle_gamma   90.00
#
_symmetry.space_group_name_H-M   'P 1'
#
loop_
_entity.id
_entity.type
_entity.pdbx_description
1 polymer ?
#
loop_
_entity_poly.entity_id
_entity_poly.type
_entity_poly.pdbx_seq_one_letter_code
_entity_poly.pdbx_strand_id
1 'polypeptide(L)'
;MTHLQHALKDGHAELIGEGKQQKIKYIAANHIEKYADPEERVRAEFWAELIYQYQYAADRIGIELTVPDRTPKDRADIVIFEDAAQKRPFAVIECKRDGITDAEFNQAVEQACGNGAWAKLRAT
;
A
#
# COMPACT_ATOMS: atom_id res chain seq x y z
N MET A 1 7.92 -10.42 -15.12
CA MET A 1 6.55 -10.34 -14.61
C MET A 1 6.55 -9.24 -13.57
N THR A 2 5.58 -8.34 -13.58
CA THR A 2 5.50 -7.28 -12.56
C THR A 2 5.06 -7.89 -11.23
N HIS A 3 5.35 -7.26 -10.10
CA HIS A 3 4.97 -7.79 -8.79
C HIS A 3 3.46 -7.94 -8.71
N LEU A 4 2.72 -7.00 -9.30
CA LEU A 4 1.27 -7.06 -9.40
C LEU A 4 0.78 -8.32 -10.13
N GLN A 5 1.45 -8.76 -11.19
CA GLN A 5 1.06 -9.98 -11.90
C GLN A 5 1.20 -11.23 -11.03
N HIS A 6 2.22 -11.28 -10.16
CA HIS A 6 2.32 -12.35 -9.17
C HIS A 6 1.19 -12.25 -8.14
N ALA A 7 0.90 -11.05 -7.64
CA ALA A 7 -0.17 -10.84 -6.67
C ALA A 7 -1.55 -11.30 -7.20
N LEU A 8 -1.80 -11.06 -8.50
CA LEU A 8 -3.01 -11.51 -9.18
C LEU A 8 -3.05 -13.03 -9.35
N LYS A 9 -1.90 -13.66 -9.62
CA LYS A 9 -1.79 -15.11 -9.78
C LYS A 9 -1.93 -15.86 -8.46
N ASP A 10 -1.38 -15.31 -7.39
CA ASP A 10 -1.42 -15.90 -6.05
C ASP A 10 -2.74 -15.63 -5.32
N GLY A 11 -3.64 -14.83 -5.93
CA GLY A 11 -4.96 -14.52 -5.38
C GLY A 11 -4.93 -13.49 -4.25
N HIS A 12 -3.85 -12.71 -4.12
CA HIS A 12 -3.81 -11.58 -3.20
C HIS A 12 -4.66 -10.41 -3.71
N ALA A 13 -4.73 -10.24 -5.04
CA ALA A 13 -5.61 -9.27 -5.69
C ALA A 13 -6.35 -9.92 -6.87
N GLU A 14 -7.46 -9.32 -7.27
CA GLU A 14 -8.25 -9.74 -8.43
C GLU A 14 -8.61 -8.52 -9.28
N LEU A 15 -8.44 -8.62 -10.59
CA LEU A 15 -8.96 -7.63 -11.53
C LEU A 15 -10.39 -8.01 -11.93
N ILE A 16 -11.33 -7.11 -11.69
CA ILE A 16 -12.76 -7.30 -11.97
C ILE A 16 -13.17 -6.32 -13.07
N GLY A 17 -13.83 -6.83 -14.12
CA GLY A 17 -14.32 -6.04 -15.25
C GLY A 17 -13.30 -5.87 -16.38
N GLU A 18 -13.70 -5.13 -17.41
CA GLU A 18 -12.93 -4.96 -18.65
C GLU A 18 -12.86 -3.48 -19.08
N GLY A 19 -11.74 -3.09 -19.68
CA GLY A 19 -11.52 -1.75 -20.24
C GLY A 19 -11.55 -0.63 -19.20
N LYS A 20 -12.27 0.46 -19.48
CA LYS A 20 -12.33 1.66 -18.61
C LYS A 20 -13.08 1.45 -17.28
N GLN A 21 -13.77 0.31 -17.12
CA GLN A 21 -14.44 -0.05 -15.87
C GLN A 21 -13.68 -1.11 -15.07
N GLN A 22 -12.44 -1.40 -15.47
CA GLN A 22 -11.60 -2.35 -14.74
C GLN A 22 -11.34 -1.84 -13.32
N LYS A 23 -11.57 -2.71 -12.35
CA LYS A 23 -11.35 -2.49 -10.93
C LYS A 23 -10.35 -3.51 -10.41
N ILE A 24 -9.58 -3.12 -9.41
CA ILE A 24 -8.74 -4.03 -8.64
C ILE A 24 -9.37 -4.25 -7.28
N LYS A 25 -9.48 -5.51 -6.88
CA LYS A 25 -9.93 -5.93 -5.55
C LYS A 25 -8.73 -6.48 -4.80
N TYR A 26 -8.42 -5.88 -3.67
CA TYR A 26 -7.41 -6.36 -2.74
C TYR A 26 -8.09 -7.28 -1.73
N ILE A 27 -7.76 -8.57 -1.78
CA ILE A 27 -8.47 -9.59 -1.01
C ILE A 27 -8.20 -9.43 0.49
N ALA A 28 -6.93 -9.22 0.87
CA ALA A 28 -6.53 -9.08 2.27
C ALA A 28 -7.03 -7.78 2.92
N ALA A 29 -7.03 -6.68 2.18
CA ALA A 29 -7.54 -5.38 2.66
C ALA A 29 -9.07 -5.24 2.52
N ASN A 30 -9.73 -6.21 1.86
CA ASN A 30 -11.15 -6.16 1.49
C ASN A 30 -11.57 -4.81 0.87
N HIS A 31 -10.71 -4.28 -0.02
CA HIS A 31 -10.87 -2.97 -0.65
C HIS A 31 -10.95 -3.12 -2.17
N ILE A 32 -11.76 -2.29 -2.83
CA ILE A 32 -11.95 -2.33 -4.29
C ILE A 32 -11.82 -0.92 -4.83
N GLU A 33 -10.95 -0.74 -5.82
CA GLU A 33 -10.74 0.56 -6.44
C GLU A 33 -10.61 0.48 -7.96
N LYS A 34 -10.72 1.62 -8.65
CA LYS A 34 -10.69 1.69 -10.11
C LYS A 34 -9.26 1.59 -10.65
N TYR A 35 -8.93 0.45 -11.23
CA TYR A 35 -7.61 0.21 -11.86
C TYR A 35 -7.34 1.12 -13.08
N ALA A 36 -8.37 1.73 -13.66
CA ALA A 36 -8.20 2.73 -14.72
C ALA A 36 -7.55 4.04 -14.23
N ASP A 37 -7.53 4.30 -12.92
CA ASP A 37 -6.88 5.47 -12.35
C ASP A 37 -5.34 5.28 -12.38
N PRO A 38 -4.57 6.21 -12.98
CA PRO A 38 -3.11 6.17 -12.96
C PRO A 38 -2.53 6.05 -11.54
N GLU A 39 -3.12 6.73 -10.55
CA GLU A 39 -2.64 6.69 -9.16
C GLU A 39 -2.87 5.31 -8.54
N GLU A 40 -4.01 4.68 -8.85
CA GLU A 40 -4.32 3.33 -8.41
C GLU A 40 -3.39 2.29 -9.03
N ARG A 41 -2.94 2.49 -10.27
CA ARG A 41 -1.97 1.58 -10.91
C ARG A 41 -0.63 1.61 -10.20
N VAL A 42 -0.18 2.80 -9.80
CA VAL A 42 1.04 2.98 -9.00
C VAL A 42 0.86 2.33 -7.62
N ARG A 43 -0.28 2.58 -6.97
CA ARG A 43 -0.63 1.98 -5.67
C ARG A 43 -0.64 0.46 -5.70
N ALA A 44 -1.27 -0.14 -6.72
CA ALA A 44 -1.36 -1.58 -6.91
C ALA A 44 0.00 -2.24 -7.12
N GLU A 45 0.85 -1.63 -7.95
CA GLU A 45 2.20 -2.14 -8.20
C GLU A 45 3.05 -2.05 -6.93
N PHE A 46 2.99 -0.92 -6.22
CA PHE A 46 3.73 -0.73 -4.97
C PHE A 46 3.25 -1.66 -3.86
N TRP A 47 1.94 -1.85 -3.71
CA TRP A 47 1.37 -2.82 -2.78
C TRP A 47 1.89 -4.24 -3.05
N ALA A 48 2.00 -4.63 -4.31
CA ALA A 48 2.54 -5.94 -4.67
C ALA A 48 4.05 -6.02 -4.40
N GLU A 49 4.78 -4.94 -4.64
CA GLU A 49 6.20 -4.85 -4.30
C GLU A 49 6.44 -5.03 -2.79
N LEU A 50 5.60 -4.43 -1.94
CA LEU A 50 5.65 -4.64 -0.48
C LEU A 50 5.54 -6.12 -0.12
N ILE A 51 4.71 -6.89 -0.84
CA ILE A 51 4.51 -8.31 -0.58
C ILE A 51 5.71 -9.14 -1.07
N TYR A 52 6.13 -8.95 -2.32
CA TYR A 52 7.10 -9.85 -2.95
C TYR A 52 8.55 -9.42 -2.78
N GLN A 53 8.84 -8.12 -2.79
CA GLN A 53 10.20 -7.60 -2.65
C GLN A 53 10.53 -7.42 -1.17
N TYR A 54 9.64 -6.78 -0.41
CA TYR A 54 9.86 -6.47 1.00
C TYR A 54 9.31 -7.52 1.97
N GLN A 55 8.65 -8.57 1.45
CA GLN A 55 8.18 -9.71 2.23
C GLN A 55 7.19 -9.33 3.35
N TYR A 56 6.45 -8.23 3.19
CA TYR A 56 5.34 -7.90 4.06
C TYR A 56 4.15 -8.81 3.77
N ALA A 57 3.50 -9.30 4.82
CA ALA A 57 2.29 -10.10 4.65
C ALA A 57 1.13 -9.20 4.19
N ALA A 58 0.34 -9.67 3.21
CA ALA A 58 -0.76 -8.88 2.62
C ALA A 58 -1.82 -8.45 3.64
N ASP A 59 -2.01 -9.21 4.73
CA ASP A 59 -2.91 -8.91 5.85
C ASP A 59 -2.43 -7.77 6.75
N ARG A 60 -1.13 -7.45 6.69
CA ARG A 60 -0.51 -6.31 7.37
C ARG A 60 -0.50 -5.05 6.52
N ILE A 61 -1.06 -5.09 5.32
CA ILE A 61 -1.10 -3.92 4.42
C ILE A 61 -2.54 -3.49 4.26
N GLY A 62 -2.87 -2.31 4.79
CA GLY A 62 -4.15 -1.66 4.62
C GLY A 62 -4.13 -0.67 3.46
N ILE A 63 -5.28 -0.48 2.83
CA ILE A 63 -5.47 0.43 1.69
C ILE A 63 -6.57 1.43 2.03
N GLU A 64 -6.32 2.71 1.75
CA GLU A 64 -7.22 3.84 2.03
C GLU A 64 -7.71 3.92 3.48
N LEU A 65 -6.82 3.68 4.44
CA LEU A 65 -7.17 3.68 5.86
C LEU A 65 -7.00 5.06 6.51
N THR A 66 -7.93 5.39 7.39
CA THR A 66 -7.78 6.55 8.29
C THR A 66 -6.87 6.16 9.43
N VAL A 67 -5.76 6.88 9.59
CA VAL A 67 -4.83 6.63 10.70
C VAL A 67 -5.34 7.37 11.95
N PRO A 68 -5.75 6.66 13.03
CA PRO A 68 -6.46 7.27 14.15
C PRO A 68 -5.62 8.30 14.93
N ASP A 69 -4.30 8.12 14.98
CA ASP A 69 -3.38 8.95 15.76
C ASP A 69 -2.74 10.12 14.97
N ARG A 70 -3.25 10.42 13.76
CA ARG A 70 -2.77 11.53 12.92
C ARG A 70 -3.68 12.75 13.05
N THR A 71 -3.08 13.94 13.22
CA THR A 71 -3.77 15.24 13.07
C THR A 71 -3.10 16.02 11.93
N PRO A 72 -3.84 16.43 10.89
CA PRO A 72 -5.26 16.14 10.63
C PRO A 72 -5.51 14.65 10.36
N LYS A 73 -6.75 14.21 10.61
CA LYS A 73 -7.23 12.83 10.35
C LYS A 73 -7.34 12.61 8.84
N ASP A 74 -6.21 12.52 8.18
CA ASP A 74 -6.13 12.24 6.75
C ASP A 74 -6.21 10.73 6.51
N ARG A 75 -6.86 10.36 5.40
CA ARG A 75 -6.75 9.00 4.85
C ARG A 75 -5.41 8.86 4.15
N ALA A 76 -4.75 7.75 4.45
CA ALA A 76 -3.52 7.35 3.79
C ALA A 76 -3.82 6.33 2.69
N ASP A 77 -3.10 6.42 1.58
CA ASP A 77 -3.29 5.49 0.46
C ASP A 77 -2.94 4.05 0.83
N ILE A 78 -1.78 3.84 1.44
CA ILE A 78 -1.34 2.54 1.96
C ILE A 78 -0.83 2.71 3.39
N VAL A 79 -1.20 1.78 4.27
CA VAL A 79 -0.70 1.71 5.65
C VAL A 79 -0.13 0.31 5.89
N ILE A 80 1.13 0.26 6.29
CA ILE A 80 1.79 -0.98 6.73
C ILE A 80 1.62 -1.07 8.23
N PHE A 81 1.25 -2.24 8.73
CA PHE A 81 1.09 -2.54 10.15
C PHE A 81 2.17 -3.51 10.62
N GLU A 82 2.56 -3.40 11.89
CA GLU A 82 3.48 -4.38 12.51
C GLU A 82 2.79 -5.74 12.72
N ASP A 83 1.48 -5.73 12.93
CA ASP A 83 0.67 -6.90 13.22
C ASP A 83 -0.48 -7.08 12.23
N ALA A 84 -0.87 -8.35 12.03
CA ALA A 84 -2.00 -8.74 11.18
C ALA A 84 -3.36 -8.29 11.73
N ALA A 85 -3.42 -7.88 13.01
CA ALA A 85 -4.63 -7.31 13.59
C ALA A 85 -4.80 -5.83 13.23
N GLN A 86 -3.85 -5.24 12.48
CA GLN A 86 -3.83 -3.85 12.04
C GLN A 86 -3.99 -2.85 13.20
N LYS A 87 -3.44 -3.18 14.37
CA LYS A 87 -3.57 -2.34 15.56
C LYS A 87 -2.45 -1.32 15.69
N ARG A 88 -1.29 -1.61 15.12
CA ARG A 88 -0.09 -0.77 15.21
C ARG A 88 0.40 -0.38 13.81
N PRO A 89 0.03 0.82 13.33
CA PRO A 89 0.55 1.31 12.06
C PRO A 89 2.06 1.53 12.19
N PHE A 90 2.81 0.90 11.30
CA PHE A 90 4.27 0.97 11.21
C PHE A 90 4.71 2.08 10.26
N ALA A 91 4.12 2.11 9.06
CA ALA A 91 4.45 3.08 8.03
C ALA A 91 3.20 3.50 7.27
N VAL A 92 3.19 4.75 6.83
CA VAL A 92 2.13 5.34 6.00
C VAL A 92 2.74 5.77 4.69
N ILE A 93 2.11 5.38 3.60
CA ILE A 93 2.52 5.66 2.24
C ILE A 93 1.39 6.41 1.55
N GLU A 94 1.73 7.58 1.02
CA GLU A 94 0.86 8.33 0.11
C GLU A 94 1.37 8.06 -1.30
N CYS A 95 0.55 7.56 -2.21
CA CYS A 95 0.87 7.31 -3.61
C CYS A 95 0.64 8.57 -4.45
N LYS A 96 1.55 8.87 -5.37
CA LYS A 96 1.43 9.96 -6.33
C LYS A 96 1.73 9.43 -7.72
N ARG A 97 1.41 10.23 -8.74
CA ARG A 97 1.55 9.84 -10.14
C ARG A 97 2.98 9.52 -10.57
N ASP A 98 4.00 10.10 -9.94
CA ASP A 98 5.38 9.91 -10.37
C ASP A 98 6.08 8.74 -9.64
N GLY A 99 5.42 8.15 -8.62
CA GLY A 99 5.86 6.92 -7.92
C GLY A 99 6.48 7.17 -6.54
N ILE A 100 7.02 6.13 -5.89
CA ILE A 100 7.83 6.28 -4.67
C ILE A 100 9.24 5.88 -5.04
N THR A 101 10.23 6.64 -4.60
CA THR A 101 11.62 6.20 -4.75
C THR A 101 12.01 5.30 -3.58
N ASP A 102 12.74 4.21 -3.84
CA ASP A 102 13.23 3.26 -2.82
C ASP A 102 14.00 3.96 -1.68
N ALA A 103 14.64 5.08 -1.99
CA ALA A 103 15.37 5.91 -1.03
C ALA A 103 14.44 6.58 -0.02
N GLU A 104 13.30 7.13 -0.47
CA GLU A 104 12.29 7.71 0.42
C GLU A 104 11.71 6.61 1.32
N PHE A 105 11.35 5.46 0.73
CA PHE A 105 10.82 4.31 1.47
C PHE A 105 11.75 3.80 2.57
N ASN A 106 13.01 3.50 2.22
CA ASN A 106 14.01 3.01 3.17
C ASN A 106 14.24 4.01 4.30
N GLN A 107 14.26 5.31 3.99
CA GLN A 107 14.43 6.35 4.99
C GLN A 107 13.27 6.37 6.00
N ALA A 108 12.03 6.12 5.58
CA ALA A 108 10.93 6.04 6.54
C ALA A 108 10.90 4.73 7.32
N VAL A 109 11.22 3.60 6.71
CA VAL A 109 11.35 2.33 7.44
C VAL A 109 12.43 2.46 8.53
N GLU A 110 13.55 3.10 8.22
CA GLU A 110 14.64 3.36 9.18
C GLU A 110 14.22 4.37 10.27
N GLN A 111 13.49 5.42 9.91
CA GLN A 111 12.94 6.38 10.89
C GLN A 111 11.87 5.75 11.81
N ALA A 112 11.05 4.83 11.31
CA ALA A 112 10.03 4.11 12.08
C ALA A 112 10.66 3.13 13.08
N CYS A 113 11.71 2.40 12.66
CA CYS A 113 12.46 1.49 13.54
C CYS A 113 13.32 2.21 14.58
N GLY A 114 13.80 3.43 14.30
CA GLY A 114 14.78 4.12 15.15
C GLY A 114 14.21 4.83 16.37
N ASN A 115 12.95 5.28 16.36
CA ASN A 115 12.46 6.23 17.38
C ASN A 115 11.09 5.92 18.00
N GLY A 116 10.42 4.80 17.69
CA GLY A 116 9.08 4.50 18.22
C GLY A 116 8.01 5.53 17.82
N ALA A 117 8.33 6.38 16.84
CA ALA A 117 7.46 7.35 16.22
C ALA A 117 7.31 6.95 14.75
N TRP A 118 6.07 6.74 14.34
CA TRP A 118 5.64 6.42 12.97
C TRP A 118 6.33 7.29 11.92
N ALA A 119 6.70 6.69 10.79
CA ALA A 119 7.32 7.41 9.68
C ALA A 119 6.31 7.74 8.58
N LYS A 120 6.40 8.96 8.04
CA LYS A 120 5.51 9.48 6.99
C LYS A 120 6.23 9.46 5.65
N LEU A 121 5.75 8.65 4.71
CA LEU A 121 6.26 8.62 3.34
C LEU A 121 5.40 9.46 2.42
N ARG A 122 6.07 10.14 1.50
CA ARG A 122 5.44 10.76 0.33
C ARG A 122 6.01 10.07 -0.90
N ALA A 123 5.17 9.44 -1.71
CA ALA A 123 5.44 9.25 -3.12
C ALA A 123 5.57 10.63 -3.77
N THR A 124 6.53 10.82 -4.66
CA THR A 124 6.45 11.85 -5.68
C THR A 124 6.34 11.14 -7.00
#